data_AF-A0A813KKM4-F1
#
_entry.id   AF-A0A813KKM4-F1
#
_cell.length_a   1.000
_cell.length_b   1.000
_cell.length_c   1.000
_cell.angle_alpha   90.00
_cell.angle_beta   90.00
_cell.angle_gamma   90.00
#
_symmetry.space_group_name_H-M   'P 1'
#
loop_
_entity.id
_entity.type
_entity.pdbx_description
1 polymer ?
#
loop_
_entity_poly.entity_id
_entity_poly.type
_entity_poly.pdbx_seq_one_letter_code
_entity_poly.pdbx_strand_id
1 'polypeptide(L)'
;MHLGFGILTGHRDRALSWPERLALVSATYERLTAEAKLRQNIPTIEGLVVGVTDTVQVAAQLGVLNKVMAAEQFLQVLAKAAAQFAAQDNDADLKREEHVLAARILLLQAVISQLLLPSAQIIFRDDFTVTWTAGFFLERAAGQ
;
A
#
# COMPACT_ATOMS: atom_id res chain seq x y z
N MET A 1 6.26 -5.58 -4.31
CA MET A 1 6.09 -6.40 -3.08
C MET A 1 7.37 -7.13 -2.65
N HIS A 2 8.04 -7.91 -3.52
CA HIS A 2 9.23 -8.70 -3.14
C HIS A 2 10.41 -7.88 -2.61
N LEU A 3 10.57 -6.62 -3.05
CA LEU A 3 11.64 -5.74 -2.58
C LEU A 3 11.55 -5.45 -1.07
N GLY A 4 10.41 -4.97 -0.58
CA GLY A 4 10.23 -4.61 0.83
C GLY A 4 10.33 -5.84 1.72
N PHE A 5 9.68 -6.94 1.34
CA PHE A 5 9.82 -8.22 2.04
C PHE A 5 11.29 -8.69 2.13
N GLY A 6 12.06 -8.56 1.04
CA GLY A 6 13.49 -8.93 1.02
C GLY A 6 14.36 -8.04 1.91
N ILE A 7 14.02 -6.76 2.07
CA ILE A 7 14.69 -5.84 2.99
C ILE A 7 14.33 -6.19 4.44
N LEU A 8 13.04 -6.40 4.75
CA LEU A 8 12.57 -6.71 6.10
C LEU A 8 13.16 -8.02 6.63
N THR A 9 13.22 -9.05 5.80
CA THR A 9 13.78 -10.36 6.16
C THR A 9 15.31 -10.38 6.27
N GLY A 10 15.99 -9.25 6.06
CA GLY A 10 17.43 -9.13 6.29
C GLY A 10 18.29 -9.96 5.33
N HIS A 11 17.76 -10.36 4.17
CA HIS A 11 18.49 -11.16 3.18
C HIS A 11 19.70 -10.43 2.55
N ARG A 12 19.80 -9.10 2.71
CA ARG A 12 20.90 -8.29 2.18
C ARG A 12 21.70 -7.54 3.24
N ASP A 13 21.08 -7.10 4.35
CA ASP A 13 21.73 -6.28 5.38
C ASP A 13 21.30 -6.68 6.79
N ARG A 14 21.94 -7.70 7.36
CA ARG A 14 21.70 -8.16 8.74
C ARG A 14 22.09 -7.14 9.81
N ALA A 15 22.80 -6.07 9.44
CA ALA A 15 23.30 -5.05 10.36
C ALA A 15 22.22 -4.05 10.82
N LEU A 16 21.12 -3.91 10.07
CA LEU A 16 20.04 -2.98 10.42
C LEU A 16 19.11 -3.60 11.46
N SER A 17 18.77 -2.82 12.48
CA SER A 17 17.70 -3.09 13.42
C SER A 17 16.34 -3.12 12.73
N TRP A 18 15.35 -3.74 13.38
CA TRP A 18 14.00 -3.83 12.82
C TRP A 18 13.38 -2.46 12.46
N PRO A 19 13.41 -1.43 13.35
CA PRO A 19 12.93 -0.10 13.00
C PRO A 19 13.68 0.54 11.82
N GLU A 20 15.00 0.33 11.71
CA GLU A 20 15.79 0.84 10.58
C GLU A 20 15.41 0.17 9.27
N ARG A 21 15.09 -1.13 9.29
CA ARG A 21 14.59 -1.84 8.10
C ARG A 21 13.22 -1.32 7.68
N LEU A 22 12.29 -1.10 8.61
CA LEU A 22 10.99 -0.51 8.32
C LEU A 22 11.14 0.89 7.70
N ALA A 23 12.00 1.73 8.28
CA ALA A 23 12.28 3.07 7.75
C ALA A 23 12.90 3.02 6.34
N LEU A 24 13.85 2.10 6.11
CA LEU A 24 14.46 1.90 4.80
C LEU A 24 13.43 1.47 3.75
N VAL A 25 12.51 0.55 4.10
CA VAL A 25 11.44 0.12 3.20
C VAL A 25 10.49 1.27 2.88
N SER A 26 10.09 2.05 3.89
CA SER A 26 9.23 3.22 3.70
C SER A 26 9.86 4.22 2.71
N ALA A 27 11.09 4.66 2.98
CA ALA A 27 11.81 5.60 2.14
C ALA A 27 12.03 5.05 0.71
N THR A 28 12.31 3.75 0.59
CA THR A 28 12.48 3.09 -0.71
C THR A 28 11.17 3.14 -1.51
N TYR A 29 10.03 2.83 -0.89
CA TYR A 29 8.75 2.84 -1.59
C TYR A 29 8.27 4.25 -1.93
N GLU A 30 8.46 5.23 -1.06
CA GLU A 30 8.15 6.63 -1.35
C GLU A 30 8.91 7.11 -2.58
N ARG A 31 10.24 6.91 -2.60
CA ARG A 31 11.09 7.29 -3.73
C ARG A 31 10.65 6.61 -5.03
N LEU A 32 10.51 5.28 -5.02
CA LEU A 32 10.15 4.52 -6.22
C LEU A 32 8.75 4.89 -6.74
N THR A 33 7.81 5.18 -5.84
CA THR A 33 6.45 5.59 -6.23
C THR A 33 6.45 6.99 -6.84
N ALA A 34 7.18 7.94 -6.24
CA ALA A 34 7.33 9.29 -6.80
C ALA A 34 8.00 9.26 -8.18
N GLU A 35 9.09 8.50 -8.33
CA GLU A 35 9.76 8.29 -9.63
C GLU A 35 8.81 7.67 -10.66
N ALA A 36 8.04 6.65 -10.27
CA ALA A 36 7.09 5.99 -11.14
C ALA A 36 5.96 6.93 -11.58
N LYS A 37 5.43 7.77 -10.66
CA LYS A 37 4.42 8.79 -10.95
C LYS A 37 4.92 9.78 -12.00
N LEU A 38 6.12 10.32 -11.80
CA LEU A 38 6.74 11.27 -12.72
C LEU A 38 7.01 10.64 -14.09
N ARG A 39 7.65 9.47 -14.13
CA ARG A 39 8.02 8.78 -15.37
C ARG A 39 6.81 8.40 -16.23
N GLN A 40 5.71 8.00 -15.60
CA GLN A 40 4.50 7.58 -16.31
C GLN A 40 3.47 8.71 -16.45
N ASN A 41 3.79 9.92 -16.00
CA ASN A 41 2.90 11.08 -15.99
C ASN A 41 1.53 10.76 -15.37
N ILE A 42 1.53 10.04 -14.24
CA ILE A 42 0.29 9.62 -13.56
C ILE A 42 -0.31 10.84 -12.87
N PRO A 43 -1.56 11.23 -13.20
CA PRO A 43 -2.20 12.36 -12.56
C PRO A 43 -2.49 12.05 -11.08
N THR A 44 -2.63 13.09 -10.27
CA THR A 44 -3.22 12.94 -8.95
C THR A 44 -4.70 12.58 -9.12
N ILE A 45 -5.14 11.54 -8.42
CA ILE A 45 -6.48 10.99 -8.53
C ILE A 45 -7.40 11.69 -7.54
N GLU A 46 -8.54 12.12 -8.05
CA GLU A 46 -9.65 12.69 -7.30
C GLU A 46 -10.86 11.75 -7.36
N GLY A 47 -11.77 11.84 -6.38
CA GLY A 47 -12.99 11.03 -6.36
C GLY A 47 -12.79 9.65 -5.71
N LEU A 48 -13.58 8.65 -6.15
CA LEU A 48 -13.62 7.32 -5.54
C LEU A 48 -12.63 6.36 -6.21
N VAL A 49 -11.76 5.76 -5.40
CA VAL A 49 -10.82 4.71 -5.79
C VAL A 49 -11.29 3.39 -5.21
N VAL A 50 -11.40 2.37 -6.07
CA VAL A 50 -11.71 0.99 -5.66
C VAL A 50 -10.41 0.18 -5.62
N GLY A 51 -10.02 -0.26 -4.43
CA GLY A 51 -8.82 -1.08 -4.24
C GLY A 51 -9.01 -2.53 -4.72
N VAL A 52 -7.94 -3.15 -5.23
CA VAL A 52 -7.95 -4.51 -5.82
C VAL A 52 -7.01 -5.49 -5.10
N THR A 53 -7.37 -6.77 -5.20
CA THR A 53 -6.69 -8.01 -4.74
C THR A 53 -5.64 -7.87 -3.62
N ASP A 54 -4.39 -7.50 -3.91
CA ASP A 54 -3.32 -7.48 -2.91
C ASP A 54 -3.57 -6.47 -1.77
N THR A 55 -4.32 -5.42 -2.07
CA THR A 55 -4.71 -4.37 -1.10
C THR A 55 -5.93 -4.77 -0.27
N VAL A 56 -6.76 -5.70 -0.78
CA VAL A 56 -7.93 -6.26 -0.06
C VAL A 56 -7.48 -7.06 1.15
N GLN A 57 -6.38 -7.81 1.05
CA GLN A 57 -5.82 -8.53 2.20
C GLN A 57 -5.36 -7.58 3.31
N VAL A 58 -4.77 -6.43 2.94
CA VAL A 58 -4.39 -5.40 3.93
C VAL A 58 -5.65 -4.79 4.56
N ALA A 59 -6.64 -4.43 3.73
CA ALA A 59 -7.90 -3.88 4.21
C ALA A 59 -8.67 -4.85 5.14
N ALA A 60 -8.61 -6.15 4.86
CA ALA A 60 -9.18 -7.21 5.71
C ALA A 60 -8.54 -7.23 7.09
N GLN A 61 -7.21 -7.27 7.12
CA GLN A 61 -6.43 -7.29 8.37
C GLN A 61 -6.61 -6.01 9.20
N LEU A 62 -6.82 -4.88 8.53
CA LEU A 62 -7.08 -3.59 9.20
C LEU A 62 -8.56 -3.37 9.56
N GLY A 63 -9.46 -4.31 9.22
CA GLY A 63 -10.89 -4.20 9.52
C GLY A 63 -11.62 -3.07 8.77
N VAL A 64 -11.14 -2.71 7.58
CA VAL A 64 -11.68 -1.62 6.74
C VAL A 64 -12.32 -2.09 5.42
N LEU A 65 -12.48 -3.40 5.23
CA LEU A 65 -13.22 -3.93 4.08
C LEU A 65 -14.63 -3.35 4.00
N ASN A 66 -15.08 -3.10 2.77
CA ASN A 66 -16.40 -2.58 2.42
C ASN A 66 -16.77 -1.26 3.10
N LYS A 67 -15.78 -0.53 3.64
CA LYS A 67 -15.95 0.82 4.19
C LYS A 67 -15.41 1.84 3.21
N VAL A 68 -16.22 2.85 2.92
CA VAL A 68 -15.76 4.05 2.21
C VAL A 68 -15.10 4.96 3.23
N MET A 69 -13.90 5.44 2.92
CA MET A 69 -13.17 6.38 3.78
C MET A 69 -12.33 7.35 2.97
N ALA A 70 -12.08 8.53 3.53
CA ALA A 70 -11.16 9.49 2.92
C ALA A 70 -9.72 8.92 2.89
N ALA A 71 -8.97 9.26 1.86
CA ALA A 71 -7.59 8.82 1.68
C ALA A 71 -6.70 9.25 2.85
N GLU A 72 -6.88 10.47 3.36
CA GLU A 72 -6.19 10.96 4.56
C GLU A 72 -6.50 10.10 5.79
N GLN A 73 -7.77 9.77 6.01
CA GLN A 73 -8.18 8.89 7.12
C GLN A 73 -7.55 7.51 6.99
N PHE A 74 -7.51 6.95 5.78
CA PHE A 74 -6.89 5.64 5.56
C PHE A 74 -5.37 5.69 5.75
N LEU A 75 -4.69 6.77 5.35
CA LEU A 75 -3.27 6.99 5.64
C LEU A 75 -2.99 6.98 7.15
N GLN A 76 -3.86 7.56 7.96
CA GLN A 76 -3.74 7.50 9.43
C GLN A 76 -3.90 6.06 9.96
N VAL A 77 -4.83 5.27 9.40
CA VAL A 77 -4.98 3.84 9.74
C VAL A 77 -3.70 3.07 9.42
N LEU A 78 -3.16 3.27 8.22
CA LEU A 78 -1.91 2.63 7.80
C LEU A 78 -0.72 3.06 8.65
N ALA A 79 -0.61 4.35 8.99
CA ALA A 79 0.46 4.87 9.84
C ALA A 79 0.41 4.27 11.25
N LYS A 80 -0.78 4.12 11.82
CA LYS A 80 -0.96 3.44 13.11
C LYS A 80 -0.52 1.98 13.04
N ALA A 81 -0.88 1.27 11.97
CA ALA A 81 -0.47 -0.13 11.78
C ALA A 81 1.04 -0.27 11.60
N ALA A 82 1.68 0.62 10.82
CA ALA A 82 3.14 0.65 10.69
C ALA A 82 3.84 0.93 12.03
N ALA A 83 3.30 1.84 12.84
CA ALA A 83 3.82 2.12 14.17
C ALA A 83 3.70 0.92 15.13
N GLN A 84 2.64 0.11 15.00
CA GLN A 84 2.50 -1.14 15.76
C GLN A 84 3.60 -2.14 15.43
N PHE A 85 3.94 -2.30 14.13
CA PHE A 85 5.08 -3.11 13.73
C PHE A 85 6.39 -2.57 14.27
N ALA A 86 6.62 -1.25 14.21
CA ALA A 86 7.83 -0.64 14.75
C ALA A 86 7.99 -0.86 16.26
N ALA A 87 6.89 -0.94 17.01
CA ALA A 87 6.88 -1.16 18.46
C ALA A 87 7.15 -2.62 18.88
N GLN A 88 7.20 -3.57 17.95
CA GLN A 88 7.41 -5.00 18.28
C GLN A 88 8.87 -5.35 18.62
N ASP A 89 9.80 -4.40 18.55
CA ASP A 89 11.21 -4.41 19.00
C ASP A 89 12.13 -5.55 18.47
N ASN A 90 11.58 -6.62 17.90
CA ASN A 90 12.33 -7.74 17.33
C ASN A 90 11.56 -8.43 16.18
N ASP A 91 12.24 -8.68 15.07
CA ASP A 91 11.69 -9.38 13.90
C ASP A 91 11.70 -10.91 14.05
N ALA A 92 12.46 -11.44 15.00
CA ALA A 92 12.71 -12.88 15.16
C ALA A 92 11.44 -13.72 15.39
N ASP A 93 10.41 -13.13 15.98
CA ASP A 93 9.14 -13.80 16.27
C ASP A 93 8.09 -13.60 15.16
N LEU A 94 8.37 -12.74 14.17
CA LEU A 94 7.42 -12.43 13.12
C LEU A 94 7.37 -13.54 12.07
N LYS A 95 6.16 -14.02 11.80
CA LYS A 95 5.91 -14.95 10.71
C LYS A 95 6.15 -14.28 9.36
N ARG A 96 6.38 -15.09 8.34
CA ARG A 96 6.48 -14.62 6.95
C ARG A 96 5.30 -13.74 6.54
N GLU A 97 4.09 -14.09 6.97
CA GLU A 97 2.87 -13.35 6.66
C GLU A 97 2.87 -11.94 7.24
N GLU A 98 3.43 -11.76 8.44
CA GLU A 98 3.54 -10.46 9.12
C GLU A 98 4.54 -9.55 8.41
N HIS A 99 5.67 -10.11 7.96
CA HIS A 99 6.63 -9.38 7.11
C HIS A 99 5.99 -8.95 5.78
N VAL A 100 5.20 -9.82 5.15
CA VAL A 100 4.48 -9.48 3.92
C VAL A 100 3.46 -8.39 4.18
N LEU A 101 2.71 -8.47 5.29
CA LEU A 101 1.73 -7.47 5.68
C LEU A 101 2.38 -6.10 5.93
N ALA A 102 3.45 -6.06 6.71
CA ALA A 102 4.22 -4.83 6.97
C ALA A 102 4.72 -4.19 5.66
N ALA A 103 5.33 -4.97 4.76
CA ALA A 103 5.78 -4.47 3.47
C ALA A 103 4.64 -3.91 2.61
N ARG A 104 3.45 -4.53 2.66
CA ARG A 104 2.28 -4.05 1.90
C ARG A 104 1.66 -2.79 2.48
N ILE A 105 1.63 -2.67 3.82
CA ILE A 105 1.19 -1.45 4.49
C ILE A 105 2.07 -0.28 4.08
N LEU A 106 3.40 -0.43 4.19
CA LEU A 106 4.35 0.62 3.81
C LEU A 106 4.25 0.99 2.33
N LEU A 107 4.06 0.01 1.44
CA LEU A 107 3.85 0.26 0.02
C LEU A 107 2.54 1.04 -0.22
N LEU A 108 1.44 0.65 0.43
CA LEU A 108 0.16 1.32 0.29
C LEU A 108 0.20 2.77 0.78
N GLN A 109 0.93 3.05 1.86
CA GLN A 109 1.15 4.41 2.33
C GLN A 109 1.81 5.27 1.26
N ALA A 110 2.90 4.77 0.65
CA ALA A 110 3.61 5.47 -0.42
C ALA A 110 2.72 5.68 -1.66
N VAL A 111 1.96 4.66 -2.08
CA VAL A 111 1.04 4.77 -3.24
C VAL A 111 -0.02 5.82 -2.99
N ILE A 112 -0.68 5.78 -1.83
CA ILE A 112 -1.80 6.68 -1.54
C ILE A 112 -1.32 8.11 -1.35
N SER A 113 -0.23 8.32 -0.61
CA SER A 113 0.31 9.67 -0.37
C SER A 113 0.79 10.35 -1.66
N GLN A 114 1.28 9.57 -2.62
CA GLN A 114 1.75 10.10 -3.89
C GLN A 114 0.64 10.28 -4.93
N LEU A 115 -0.34 9.36 -4.98
CA LEU A 115 -1.29 9.32 -6.09
C LEU A 115 -2.65 9.93 -5.78
N LEU A 116 -3.11 9.99 -4.53
CA LEU A 116 -4.47 10.40 -4.20
C LEU A 116 -4.49 11.78 -3.54
N LEU A 117 -5.49 12.59 -3.84
CA LEU A 117 -5.79 13.77 -3.02
C LEU A 117 -6.24 13.34 -1.60
N PRO A 118 -5.97 14.14 -0.55
CA PRO A 118 -6.43 13.84 0.81
C PRO A 118 -7.94 13.58 0.91
N SER A 119 -8.73 14.29 0.10
CA SER A 119 -10.19 14.19 0.02
C SER A 119 -10.72 13.04 -0.84
N ALA A 120 -9.86 12.37 -1.62
CA ALA A 120 -10.26 11.21 -2.41
C ALA A 120 -10.85 10.14 -1.49
N GLN A 121 -11.86 9.42 -1.97
CA GLN A 121 -12.51 8.34 -1.24
C GLN A 121 -11.90 7.01 -1.67
N ILE A 122 -11.74 6.08 -0.73
CA ILE A 122 -11.21 4.74 -0.97
C ILE A 122 -12.22 3.73 -0.44
N ILE A 123 -12.46 2.68 -1.22
CA ILE A 123 -13.17 1.49 -0.76
C ILE A 123 -12.41 0.24 -1.22
N PHE A 124 -12.27 -0.73 -0.31
CA PHE A 124 -11.73 -2.05 -0.61
C PHE A 124 -12.86 -3.05 -0.59
N ARG A 125 -13.15 -3.64 -1.75
CA ARG A 125 -14.24 -4.59 -1.91
C ARG A 125 -13.69 -6.00 -2.13
N ASP A 126 -14.29 -6.96 -1.45
CA ASP A 126 -13.97 -8.39 -1.53
C ASP A 126 -14.93 -9.18 -2.43
N ASP A 127 -16.03 -8.55 -2.83
CA ASP A 127 -17.05 -9.11 -3.73
C ASP A 127 -16.81 -8.80 -5.22
N PHE A 128 -15.69 -8.14 -5.55
CA PHE A 128 -15.25 -7.95 -6.93
C PHE A 128 -14.15 -8.95 -7.30
N THR A 129 -14.49 -9.91 -8.18
CA THR A 129 -13.48 -10.72 -8.87
C THR A 129 -12.94 -9.90 -10.05
N VAL A 130 -11.85 -9.14 -9.83
CA VAL A 130 -11.14 -8.51 -10.95
C VAL A 130 -10.30 -9.57 -11.65
N THR A 131 -10.89 -10.29 -12.59
CA THR A 131 -10.15 -11.04 -13.61
C THR A 131 -9.54 -10.03 -14.57
N TRP A 132 -8.23 -9.82 -14.48
CA TRP A 132 -7.47 -9.03 -15.46
C TRP A 132 -7.39 -9.76 -16.80
N THR A 133 -8.49 -9.78 -17.54
CA THR A 133 -8.47 -9.98 -18.99
C THR A 133 -8.55 -8.60 -19.62
N ALA A 134 -7.37 -8.01 -19.89
CA ALA A 134 -7.01 -6.97 -20.86
C ALA A 134 -8.05 -5.95 -21.42
N GLY A 135 -9.17 -5.68 -20.79
CA GLY A 135 -10.31 -5.06 -21.46
C GLY A 135 -11.20 -4.18 -20.58
N PHE A 136 -10.67 -3.57 -19.52
CA PHE A 136 -11.44 -2.60 -18.74
C PHE A 136 -10.64 -1.31 -18.48
N PHE A 137 -10.08 -0.75 -19.56
CA PHE A 137 -10.15 0.71 -19.68
C PHE A 137 -11.62 1.01 -19.93
N LEU A 138 -12.33 1.46 -18.89
CA LEU A 138 -13.60 2.14 -19.06
C LEU A 138 -13.34 3.32 -20.01
N GLU A 139 -13.70 3.13 -21.27
CA GLU A 139 -13.91 4.20 -22.23
C GLU A 139 -14.87 5.20 -21.60
N ARG A 140 -14.32 6.29 -21.06
CA ARG A 140 -15.04 7.55 -21.09
C ARG A 140 -15.01 8.03 -22.53
N ALA A 141 -16.18 8.45 -23.03
CA ALA A 141 -16.32 9.33 -24.19
C ALA A 141 -16.09 8.72 -25.59
N ALA A 142 -17.05 7.90 -26.03
CA ALA A 142 -17.74 8.18 -27.28
C ALA A 142 -19.23 8.35 -26.89
N GLY A 143 -19.85 9.52 -26.92
CA GLY A 143 -19.73 10.50 -27.98
C GLY A 143 -20.45 9.99 -29.24
N GLN A 144 -21.68 9.49 -29.11
CA GLN A 144 -22.75 9.49 -30.12
C GLN A 144 -24.09 9.11 -29.50
#